data_AF-A0A3D6BSJ7-F1
#
_entry.id   AF-A0A3D6BSJ7-F1
#
_cell.length_a   1.000
_cell.length_b   1.000
_cell.length_c   1.000
_cell.angle_alpha   90.00
_cell.angle_beta   90.00
_cell.angle_gamma   90.00
#
_symmetry.space_group_name_H-M   'P 1'
#
loop_
_entity.id
_entity.type
_entity.pdbx_description
1 polymer ?
#
loop_
_entity_poly.entity_id
_entity_poly.type
_entity_poly.pdbx_seq_one_letter_code
_entity_poly.pdbx_strand_id
1 'polypeptide(L)'
;MKQFNIKKETFIGGWFISSKTCDELINYFKSKKQEHVKGYVLDDTTRTINPNVKDSVELGFEIDKIDFTDSSNNIISKYFKELQLVLNQYFKKYPESTKEIASFKCKFFNIQFYKANGGFKNYHAERNCIKNSSRHLVFMTYLNDVPNGGTQFKYQNLIVPAKKGLTTLWPPDWTHTHKGQISKKHSKYIITGWFEYTH
;
A
#
# COMPACT_ATOMS: atom_id res chain seq x y z
N MET A 1 0.35 -19.48 3.22
CA MET A 1 0.53 -18.34 2.30
C MET A 1 1.98 -18.33 1.83
N LYS A 2 2.25 -18.12 0.54
CA LYS A 2 3.62 -18.10 0.01
C LYS A 2 4.34 -16.84 0.50
N GLN A 3 5.50 -17.00 1.14
CA GLN A 3 6.32 -15.89 1.62
C GLN A 3 7.28 -15.39 0.53
N PHE A 4 7.53 -14.08 0.48
CA PHE A 4 8.64 -13.48 -0.23
C PHE A 4 9.78 -13.24 0.76
N ASN A 5 10.94 -13.84 0.50
CA ASN A 5 12.04 -13.80 1.47
C ASN A 5 12.65 -12.39 1.56
N ILE A 6 12.51 -11.76 2.72
CA ILE A 6 13.13 -10.49 3.07
C ILE A 6 13.79 -10.67 4.45
N LYS A 7 15.05 -10.25 4.55
CA LYS A 7 15.84 -10.26 5.80
C LYS A 7 15.05 -9.67 6.97
N LYS A 8 15.10 -10.32 8.14
CA LYS A 8 14.27 -9.97 9.30
C LYS A 8 14.64 -8.59 9.86
N GLU A 9 15.90 -8.22 9.79
CA GLU A 9 16.48 -6.97 10.31
C GLU A 9 15.96 -5.73 9.58
N THR A 10 15.29 -5.91 8.43
CA THR A 10 14.67 -4.82 7.69
C THR A 10 13.37 -4.34 8.33
N PHE A 11 12.74 -5.14 9.18
CA PHE A 11 11.37 -4.96 9.66
C PHE A 11 10.33 -4.91 8.54
N ILE A 12 10.69 -5.36 7.32
CA ILE A 12 9.77 -5.47 6.18
C ILE A 12 9.32 -6.94 6.09
N GLY A 13 8.04 -7.15 5.87
CA GLY A 13 7.44 -8.47 5.61
C GLY A 13 6.82 -8.50 4.21
N GLY A 14 6.77 -9.69 3.59
CA GLY A 14 6.22 -9.86 2.24
C GLY A 14 5.61 -11.25 2.04
N TRP A 15 4.36 -11.31 1.59
CA TRP A 15 3.65 -12.55 1.26
C TRP A 15 2.72 -12.35 0.07
N PHE A 16 2.34 -13.44 -0.59
CA PHE A 16 1.49 -13.40 -1.78
C PHE A 16 0.02 -13.64 -1.45
N ILE A 17 -0.84 -12.74 -1.91
CA ILE A 17 -2.29 -12.93 -2.02
C ILE A 17 -2.66 -13.56 -3.37
N SER A 18 -3.95 -13.83 -3.59
CA SER A 18 -4.43 -14.47 -4.83
C SER A 18 -4.29 -13.55 -6.04
N SER A 19 -3.75 -14.06 -7.15
CA SER A 19 -3.69 -13.35 -8.42
C SER A 19 -5.10 -12.99 -8.93
N LYS A 20 -6.09 -13.85 -8.68
CA LYS A 20 -7.50 -13.61 -9.03
C LYS A 20 -8.05 -12.37 -8.32
N THR A 21 -7.73 -12.20 -7.03
CA THR A 21 -8.10 -10.99 -6.27
C THR A 21 -7.47 -9.75 -6.90
N CYS A 22 -6.22 -9.82 -7.34
CA CYS A 22 -5.56 -8.70 -8.00
C CYS A 22 -6.25 -8.28 -9.31
N ASP A 23 -6.59 -9.25 -10.17
CA ASP A 23 -7.24 -8.98 -11.45
C ASP A 23 -8.65 -8.39 -11.25
N GLU A 24 -9.41 -8.93 -10.28
CA GLU A 24 -10.73 -8.42 -9.89
C GLU A 24 -10.65 -6.98 -9.33
N LEU A 25 -9.64 -6.65 -8.51
CA LEU A 25 -9.41 -5.29 -8.01
C LEU A 25 -9.07 -4.30 -9.13
N ILE A 26 -8.28 -4.71 -10.13
CA ILE A 26 -7.99 -3.87 -11.30
C ILE A 26 -9.26 -3.60 -12.10
N ASN A 27 -10.10 -4.61 -12.30
CA ASN A 27 -11.38 -4.45 -13.01
C ASN A 27 -12.34 -3.53 -12.24
N TYR A 28 -12.42 -3.69 -10.92
CA TYR A 28 -13.19 -2.80 -10.04
C TYR A 28 -12.68 -1.35 -10.13
N PHE A 29 -11.37 -1.13 -10.08
CA PHE A 29 -10.81 0.22 -10.29
C PHE A 29 -11.22 0.81 -11.65
N LYS A 30 -11.14 0.02 -12.73
CA LYS A 30 -11.48 0.49 -14.08
C LYS A 30 -12.98 0.80 -14.26
N SER A 31 -13.87 0.07 -13.59
CA SER A 31 -15.32 0.33 -13.66
C SER A 31 -15.71 1.63 -12.96
N LYS A 32 -14.92 2.07 -11.96
CA LYS A 32 -15.12 3.28 -11.16
C LYS A 32 -14.45 4.54 -11.74
N LYS A 33 -14.31 4.63 -13.06
CA LYS A 33 -13.56 5.72 -13.73
C LYS A 33 -14.02 7.14 -13.37
N GLN A 34 -15.31 7.34 -13.11
CA GLN A 34 -15.86 8.65 -12.73
C GLN A 34 -15.49 9.09 -11.31
N GLU A 35 -15.03 8.16 -10.48
CA GLU A 35 -14.60 8.42 -9.09
C GLU A 35 -13.08 8.61 -8.99
N HIS A 36 -12.37 8.54 -10.13
CA HIS A 36 -10.91 8.67 -10.16
C HIS A 36 -10.46 10.10 -9.90
N VAL A 37 -9.46 10.23 -9.03
CA VAL A 37 -8.81 11.51 -8.73
C VAL A 37 -7.32 11.46 -9.06
N LYS A 38 -6.69 12.63 -9.20
CA LYS A 38 -5.24 12.72 -9.28
C LYS A 38 -4.64 12.48 -7.89
N GLY A 39 -3.56 11.72 -7.84
CA GLY A 39 -2.80 11.53 -6.60
C GLY A 39 -2.24 12.86 -6.10
N TYR A 40 -2.38 13.09 -4.80
CA TYR A 40 -1.77 14.22 -4.12
C TYR A 40 -0.69 13.75 -3.15
N VAL A 41 0.16 14.69 -2.78
CA VAL A 41 1.13 14.57 -1.67
C VAL A 41 0.58 15.41 -0.53
N LEU A 42 0.71 14.89 0.69
CA LEU A 42 0.37 15.63 1.91
C LEU A 42 1.66 16.19 2.51
N ASP A 43 1.73 17.51 2.63
CA ASP A 43 2.67 18.18 3.54
C ASP A 43 1.93 18.61 4.82
N ASP A 44 2.63 19.28 5.74
CA ASP A 44 2.14 19.63 7.09
C ASP A 44 0.70 20.15 7.09
N THR A 45 0.32 20.97 6.11
CA THR A 45 -1.03 21.56 6.05
C THR A 45 -1.76 21.35 4.74
N THR A 46 -1.07 21.07 3.63
CA THR A 46 -1.63 21.16 2.29
C THR A 46 -1.60 19.86 1.51
N ARG A 47 -2.62 19.67 0.67
CA ARG A 47 -2.65 18.60 -0.33
C ARG A 47 -2.27 19.22 -1.67
N THR A 48 -1.13 18.81 -2.22
CA THR A 48 -0.64 19.34 -3.49
C THR A 48 -0.62 18.25 -4.55
N ILE A 49 -1.18 18.54 -5.72
CA ILE A 49 -1.02 17.70 -6.91
C ILE A 49 0.28 18.14 -7.59
N ASN A 50 1.30 17.29 -7.53
CA ASN A 50 2.59 17.54 -8.16
C ASN A 50 3.10 16.29 -8.90
N PRO A 51 2.88 16.17 -10.21
CA PRO A 51 3.30 15.01 -11.01
C PRO A 51 4.81 14.75 -11.04
N ASN A 52 5.63 15.76 -10.69
CA ASN A 52 7.09 15.57 -10.54
C ASN A 52 7.44 14.81 -9.26
N VAL A 53 6.57 14.86 -8.26
CA VAL A 53 6.71 14.11 -6.99
C VAL A 53 5.90 12.81 -7.03
N LYS A 54 4.64 12.88 -7.45
CA LYS A 54 3.71 11.76 -7.50
C LYS A 54 2.77 11.91 -8.70
N ASP A 55 2.91 11.03 -9.69
CA ASP A 55 2.05 10.97 -10.89
C ASP A 55 1.22 9.69 -10.87
N SER A 56 0.03 9.75 -10.27
CA SER A 56 -0.94 8.67 -10.16
C SER A 56 -2.37 9.11 -10.46
N VAL A 57 -3.18 8.12 -10.82
CA VAL A 57 -4.64 8.17 -10.75
C VAL A 57 -5.08 7.25 -9.62
N GLU A 58 -5.96 7.70 -8.74
CA GLU A 58 -6.31 7.02 -7.50
C GLU A 58 -7.81 6.89 -7.33
N LEU A 59 -8.21 5.81 -6.65
CA LEU A 59 -9.53 5.58 -6.12
C LEU A 59 -9.35 5.33 -4.62
N GLY A 60 -9.78 6.30 -3.81
CA GLY A 60 -9.57 6.30 -2.37
C GLY A 60 -10.81 5.85 -1.61
N PHE A 61 -10.57 5.19 -0.48
CA PHE A 61 -11.63 4.62 0.35
C PHE A 61 -11.40 4.97 1.81
N GLU A 62 -12.50 5.21 2.51
CA GLU A 62 -12.57 5.27 3.97
C GLU A 62 -13.33 4.03 4.43
N ILE A 63 -12.68 3.16 5.21
CA ILE A 63 -13.22 1.82 5.51
C ILE A 63 -14.60 1.89 6.14
N ASP A 64 -14.83 2.87 7.01
CA ASP A 64 -16.05 3.03 7.80
C ASP A 64 -17.22 3.54 6.92
N LYS A 65 -16.94 3.98 5.70
CA LYS A 65 -17.93 4.42 4.70
C LYS A 65 -18.23 3.38 3.64
N ILE A 66 -17.59 2.20 3.70
CA ILE A 66 -17.84 1.13 2.74
C ILE A 66 -19.03 0.31 3.23
N ASP A 67 -20.08 0.27 2.42
CA ASP A 67 -21.15 -0.70 2.60
C ASP A 67 -20.67 -2.08 2.10
N PHE A 68 -20.35 -2.96 3.05
CA PHE A 68 -19.95 -4.35 2.77
C PHE A 68 -21.13 -5.27 2.44
N THR A 69 -22.37 -4.79 2.60
CA THR A 69 -23.57 -5.52 2.16
C THR A 69 -23.85 -5.30 0.68
N ASP A 70 -23.36 -4.20 0.10
CA ASP A 70 -23.37 -3.98 -1.34
C ASP A 70 -22.45 -4.99 -2.04
N SER A 71 -23.06 -5.87 -2.83
CA SER A 71 -22.37 -6.88 -3.64
C SER A 71 -21.30 -6.29 -4.57
N SER A 72 -21.43 -5.01 -4.97
CA SER A 72 -20.42 -4.32 -5.78
C SER A 72 -19.08 -4.17 -5.05
N ASN A 73 -19.10 -4.13 -3.72
CA ASN A 73 -17.92 -4.00 -2.85
C ASN A 73 -17.39 -5.36 -2.35
N ASN A 74 -17.97 -6.48 -2.78
CA ASN A 74 -17.55 -7.81 -2.35
C ASN A 74 -16.05 -8.07 -2.59
N ILE A 75 -15.49 -7.53 -3.67
CA ILE A 75 -14.05 -7.64 -3.95
C ILE A 75 -13.18 -6.94 -2.89
N ILE A 76 -13.64 -5.83 -2.32
CA ILE A 76 -12.92 -5.14 -1.23
C ILE A 76 -12.92 -6.03 0.02
N SER A 77 -14.07 -6.61 0.40
CA SER A 77 -14.17 -7.56 1.52
C SER A 77 -13.22 -8.75 1.32
N LYS A 78 -13.21 -9.33 0.12
CA LYS A 78 -12.31 -10.43 -0.25
C LYS A 78 -10.84 -10.04 -0.11
N TYR A 79 -10.45 -8.86 -0.58
CA TYR A 79 -9.09 -8.35 -0.42
C TYR A 79 -8.70 -8.21 1.06
N PHE A 80 -9.57 -7.64 1.90
CA PHE A 80 -9.27 -7.48 3.32
C PHE A 80 -9.16 -8.80 4.07
N LYS A 81 -9.90 -9.84 3.68
CA LYS A 81 -9.71 -11.20 4.21
C LYS A 81 -8.31 -11.73 3.90
N GLU A 82 -7.82 -11.54 2.67
CA GLU A 82 -6.46 -11.94 2.30
C GLU A 82 -5.39 -11.07 3.00
N LEU A 83 -5.61 -9.75 3.09
CA LEU A 83 -4.72 -8.82 3.80
C LEU A 83 -4.61 -9.18 5.29
N GLN A 84 -5.70 -9.56 5.95
CA GLN A 84 -5.67 -10.01 7.34
C GLN A 84 -4.80 -11.25 7.51
N LEU A 85 -4.84 -12.19 6.56
CA LEU A 85 -3.95 -13.36 6.59
C LEU A 85 -2.48 -12.94 6.42
N VAL A 86 -2.17 -11.92 5.61
CA VAL A 86 -0.81 -11.36 5.49
C VAL A 86 -0.39 -10.70 6.81
N LEU A 87 -1.26 -9.88 7.39
CA LEU A 87 -1.03 -9.20 8.67
C LEU A 87 -0.74 -10.21 9.80
N ASN A 88 -1.47 -11.32 9.85
CA ASN A 88 -1.22 -12.41 10.79
C ASN A 88 0.17 -13.03 10.62
N GLN A 89 0.70 -13.12 9.38
CA GLN A 89 2.08 -13.58 9.15
C GLN A 89 3.10 -12.53 9.59
N TYR A 90 2.81 -11.25 9.38
CA TYR A 90 3.65 -10.16 9.86
C TYR A 90 3.79 -10.18 11.38
N PHE A 91 2.68 -10.35 12.11
CA PHE A 91 2.69 -10.48 13.57
C PHE A 91 3.47 -11.70 14.07
N LYS A 92 3.44 -12.82 13.35
CA LYS A 92 4.29 -13.98 13.68
C LYS A 92 5.77 -13.66 13.50
N LYS A 93 6.13 -12.86 12.48
CA LYS A 93 7.51 -12.48 12.18
C LYS A 93 8.04 -11.40 13.14
N TYR A 94 7.18 -10.47 13.54
CA TYR A 94 7.46 -9.33 14.42
C TYR A 94 6.38 -9.22 15.51
N PRO A 95 6.44 -10.04 16.58
CA PRO A 95 5.40 -10.08 17.61
C PRO A 95 5.15 -8.74 18.31
N GLU A 96 6.18 -7.91 18.43
CA GLU A 96 6.15 -6.58 19.06
C GLU A 96 5.33 -5.58 18.24
N SER A 97 4.98 -5.89 16.98
CA SER A 97 4.08 -5.05 16.19
C SER A 97 2.60 -5.29 16.51
N THR A 98 2.27 -6.12 17.50
CA THR A 98 0.88 -6.42 17.90
C THR A 98 0.76 -6.65 19.40
N LYS A 99 1.79 -7.23 20.04
CA LYS A 99 1.85 -7.39 21.49
C LYS A 99 2.17 -6.06 22.16
N GLU A 100 1.45 -5.73 23.22
CA GLU A 100 1.71 -4.54 24.05
C GLU A 100 1.60 -3.21 23.29
N ILE A 101 0.89 -3.23 22.16
CA ILE A 101 0.58 -2.06 21.35
C ILE A 101 -0.92 -1.75 21.46
N ALA A 102 -1.28 -0.47 21.42
CA ALA A 102 -2.68 -0.05 21.39
C ALA A 102 -3.44 -0.63 20.19
N SER A 103 -4.76 -0.77 20.31
CA SER A 103 -5.62 -1.20 19.20
C SER A 103 -5.43 -0.32 17.97
N PHE A 104 -5.47 -0.94 16.79
CA PHE A 104 -5.36 -0.24 15.51
C PHE A 104 -6.27 -0.88 14.45
N LYS A 105 -6.66 -0.08 13.47
CA LYS A 105 -7.45 -0.52 12.30
C LYS A 105 -6.99 0.17 11.03
N CYS A 106 -7.28 -0.42 9.88
CA CYS A 106 -7.11 0.27 8.60
C CYS A 106 -8.22 1.31 8.46
N LYS A 107 -7.90 2.62 8.41
CA LYS A 107 -8.93 3.66 8.21
C LYS A 107 -9.09 4.05 6.74
N PHE A 108 -7.97 4.24 6.05
CA PHE A 108 -7.93 4.67 4.66
C PHE A 108 -7.02 3.77 3.83
N PHE A 109 -7.45 3.50 2.60
CA PHE A 109 -6.63 2.84 1.60
C PHE A 109 -6.99 3.36 0.21
N ASN A 110 -6.08 3.17 -0.75
CA ASN A 110 -6.23 3.63 -2.12
C ASN A 110 -5.84 2.51 -3.08
N ILE A 111 -6.61 2.33 -4.15
CA ILE A 111 -6.14 1.68 -5.36
C ILE A 111 -5.52 2.75 -6.25
N GLN A 112 -4.29 2.55 -6.69
CA GLN A 112 -3.51 3.54 -7.42
C GLN A 112 -3.02 2.94 -8.74
N PHE A 113 -3.16 3.73 -9.79
CA PHE A 113 -2.64 3.47 -11.13
C PHE A 113 -1.54 4.46 -11.47
N TYR A 114 -0.40 3.92 -11.87
CA TYR A 114 0.73 4.64 -12.44
C TYR A 114 0.86 4.24 -13.91
N LYS A 115 0.80 5.22 -14.81
CA LYS A 115 1.22 5.01 -16.20
C LYS A 115 2.74 4.79 -16.27
N ALA A 116 3.25 4.39 -17.44
CA ALA A 116 4.68 4.39 -17.70
C ALA A 116 5.29 5.77 -17.40
N ASN A 117 6.46 5.81 -16.75
CA ASN A 117 7.12 6.99 -16.19
C ASN A 117 6.39 7.70 -15.01
N GLY A 118 5.21 7.20 -14.63
CA GLY A 118 4.50 7.60 -13.42
C GLY A 118 5.06 6.92 -12.16
N GLY A 119 4.59 7.33 -11.00
CA GLY A 119 5.05 6.81 -9.70
C GLY A 119 5.13 7.89 -8.63
N PHE A 120 5.33 7.47 -7.38
CA PHE A 120 5.82 8.33 -6.30
C PHE A 120 7.36 8.36 -6.38
N LYS A 121 7.89 9.43 -6.98
CA LYS A 121 9.29 9.55 -7.42
C LYS A 121 10.24 9.95 -6.30
N ASN A 122 9.77 10.70 -5.31
CA ASN A 122 10.60 11.18 -4.22
C ASN A 122 10.61 10.20 -3.04
N TYR A 123 11.74 10.20 -2.32
CA TYR A 123 11.84 9.53 -1.04
C TYR A 123 10.92 10.19 -0.01
N HIS A 124 10.18 9.37 0.71
CA HIS A 124 9.26 9.78 1.77
C HIS A 124 9.15 8.68 2.83
N ALA A 125 8.54 9.02 3.96
CA ALA A 125 8.09 8.08 4.98
C ALA A 125 6.61 8.35 5.26
N GLU A 126 5.91 7.36 5.81
CA GLU A 126 4.47 7.46 6.03
C GLU A 126 4.13 8.23 7.30
N ARG A 127 5.04 8.29 8.28
CA ARG A 127 4.95 9.21 9.39
C ARG A 127 5.96 10.34 9.17
N ASN A 128 5.47 11.51 8.77
CA ASN A 128 6.30 12.68 8.48
C ASN A 128 5.76 13.99 9.09
N CYS A 129 4.56 13.99 9.68
CA CYS A 129 3.99 15.15 10.37
C CYS A 129 3.00 14.71 11.47
N ILE A 130 2.51 15.65 12.27
CA ILE A 130 1.57 15.36 13.36
C ILE A 130 0.29 14.70 12.84
N LYS A 131 -0.19 15.08 11.65
CA LYS A 131 -1.44 14.57 11.08
C LYS A 131 -1.43 13.09 10.76
N ASN A 132 -0.26 12.49 10.54
CA ASN A 132 -0.11 11.06 10.26
C ASN A 132 0.67 10.31 11.36
N SER A 133 0.78 10.92 12.54
CA SER A 133 1.42 10.34 13.72
C SER A 133 0.76 9.05 14.20
N SER A 134 -0.55 8.89 13.99
CA SER A 134 -1.34 7.70 14.38
C SER A 134 -1.01 6.42 13.61
N ARG A 135 -0.30 6.50 12.48
CA ARG A 135 0.04 5.32 11.66
C ARG A 135 0.92 4.36 12.45
N HIS A 136 0.56 3.09 12.46
CA HIS A 136 1.30 2.00 13.11
C HIS A 136 2.01 1.11 12.09
N LEU A 137 1.31 0.73 11.02
CA LEU A 137 1.85 -0.08 9.93
C LEU A 137 1.35 0.42 8.59
N VAL A 138 2.18 0.24 7.56
CA VAL A 138 1.85 0.49 6.16
C VAL A 138 1.68 -0.85 5.48
N PHE A 139 0.73 -0.96 4.55
CA PHE A 139 0.69 -2.08 3.63
C PHE A 139 0.66 -1.60 2.17
N MET A 140 1.25 -2.38 1.29
CA MET A 140 1.16 -2.19 -0.16
C MET A 140 1.14 -3.53 -0.86
N THR A 141 0.18 -3.72 -1.76
CA THR A 141 0.07 -4.90 -2.63
C THR A 141 0.23 -4.49 -4.08
N TYR A 142 1.12 -5.17 -4.81
CA TYR A 142 1.23 -5.01 -6.26
C TYR A 142 0.15 -5.83 -6.96
N LEU A 143 -0.70 -5.18 -7.76
CA LEU A 143 -1.83 -5.83 -8.43
C LEU A 143 -1.45 -6.38 -9.82
N ASN A 144 -0.28 -6.02 -10.35
CA ASN A 144 0.26 -6.59 -11.58
C ASN A 144 1.78 -6.74 -11.51
N ASP A 145 2.33 -7.60 -12.37
CA ASP A 145 3.77 -7.70 -12.57
C ASP A 145 4.27 -6.50 -13.37
N VAL A 146 5.35 -5.87 -12.89
CA VAL A 146 5.98 -4.74 -13.56
C VAL A 146 7.50 -4.95 -13.61
N PRO A 147 8.04 -5.37 -14.76
CA PRO A 147 9.48 -5.49 -14.95
C PRO A 147 10.20 -4.18 -14.62
N ASN A 148 11.28 -4.28 -13.83
CA ASN A 148 12.07 -3.16 -13.32
C ASN A 148 11.24 -2.10 -12.56
N GLY A 149 10.10 -2.51 -12.01
CA GLY A 149 9.31 -1.72 -11.07
C GLY A 149 9.26 -2.37 -9.69
N GLY A 150 8.80 -1.59 -8.72
CA GLY A 150 8.79 -1.99 -7.32
C GLY A 150 8.79 -0.78 -6.39
N THR A 151 9.29 -1.00 -5.18
CA THR A 151 9.49 0.00 -4.14
C THR A 151 10.91 -0.12 -3.60
N GLN A 152 11.64 0.99 -3.61
CA GLN A 152 13.00 1.09 -3.14
C GLN A 152 13.02 1.66 -1.72
N PHE A 153 13.57 0.90 -0.78
CA PHE A 153 13.78 1.28 0.61
C PHE A 153 15.23 1.75 0.80
N LYS A 154 15.39 3.03 1.19
CA LYS A 154 16.67 3.73 1.19
C LYS A 154 17.66 3.12 2.18
N TYR A 155 17.26 2.97 3.44
CA TYR A 155 18.16 2.57 4.53
C TYR A 155 18.39 1.06 4.61
N GLN A 156 17.45 0.27 4.09
CA GLN A 156 17.58 -1.19 3.99
C GLN A 156 18.40 -1.62 2.77
N ASN A 157 18.77 -0.67 1.88
CA ASN A 157 19.39 -0.94 0.58
C ASN A 157 18.68 -2.09 -0.18
N LEU A 158 17.34 -1.99 -0.23
CA LEU A 158 16.47 -3.06 -0.70
C LEU A 158 15.49 -2.52 -1.75
N ILE A 159 15.27 -3.31 -2.80
CA ILE A 159 14.15 -3.12 -3.73
C ILE A 159 13.20 -4.32 -3.57
N VAL A 160 11.97 -4.04 -3.18
CA VAL A 160 10.89 -5.02 -3.27
C VAL A 160 10.31 -4.94 -4.68
N PRO A 161 10.35 -6.02 -5.48
CA PRO A 161 9.89 -5.99 -6.86
C PRO A 161 8.36 -5.94 -6.95
N ALA A 162 7.84 -5.28 -7.99
CA ALA A 162 6.43 -5.29 -8.31
C ALA A 162 6.03 -6.63 -8.95
N LYS A 163 5.73 -7.62 -8.11
CA LYS A 163 5.23 -8.94 -8.50
C LYS A 163 3.76 -9.07 -8.13
N LYS A 164 2.92 -9.53 -9.05
CA LYS A 164 1.48 -9.64 -8.82
C LYS A 164 1.18 -10.43 -7.54
N GLY A 165 0.32 -9.86 -6.70
CA GLY A 165 -0.10 -10.43 -5.43
C GLY A 165 0.89 -10.27 -4.29
N LEU A 166 2.13 -9.78 -4.54
CA LEU A 166 3.06 -9.52 -3.44
C LEU A 166 2.54 -8.35 -2.61
N THR A 167 2.13 -8.66 -1.38
CA THR A 167 1.75 -7.72 -0.33
C THR A 167 2.89 -7.56 0.65
N THR A 168 3.29 -6.32 0.89
CA THR A 168 4.33 -5.95 1.84
C THR A 168 3.79 -5.11 2.97
N LEU A 169 4.35 -5.30 4.17
CA LEU A 169 4.07 -4.49 5.36
C LEU A 169 5.38 -4.01 5.97
N TRP A 170 5.37 -2.80 6.51
CA TRP A 170 6.52 -2.19 7.18
C TRP A 170 6.10 -1.05 8.15
N PRO A 171 6.97 -0.66 9.10
CA PRO A 171 6.78 0.50 9.96
C PRO A 171 6.74 1.83 9.19
N PRO A 172 5.97 2.84 9.63
CA PRO A 172 5.74 4.07 8.85
C PRO A 172 6.85 5.12 9.01
N ASP A 173 7.76 4.94 9.97
CA ASP A 173 8.74 5.96 10.37
C ASP A 173 9.84 6.19 9.33
N TRP A 174 10.61 7.26 9.54
CA TRP A 174 11.70 7.68 8.65
C TRP A 174 12.75 6.57 8.39
N THR A 175 12.88 5.61 9.31
CA THR A 175 13.75 4.42 9.15
C THR A 175 13.36 3.56 7.95
N HIS A 176 12.13 3.69 7.45
CA HIS A 176 11.60 3.02 6.25
C HIS A 176 11.37 4.00 5.11
N THR A 177 12.20 5.05 5.02
CA THR A 177 12.18 5.99 3.89
C THR A 177 12.26 5.24 2.55
N HIS A 178 11.27 5.44 1.69
CA HIS A 178 11.12 4.68 0.46
C HIS A 178 10.58 5.53 -0.70
N LYS A 179 10.66 4.99 -1.92
CA LYS A 179 10.08 5.58 -3.14
C LYS A 179 9.68 4.49 -4.13
N GLY A 180 8.87 4.83 -5.11
CA GLY A 180 8.58 3.95 -6.23
C GLY A 180 9.79 3.76 -7.14
N GLN A 181 10.09 2.52 -7.53
CA GLN A 181 10.96 2.26 -8.67
C GLN A 181 10.14 2.48 -9.95
N ILE A 182 10.56 3.46 -10.76
CA ILE A 182 9.82 3.96 -11.92
C ILE A 182 10.06 3.04 -13.12
N SER A 183 8.98 2.46 -13.65
CA SER A 183 9.04 1.72 -14.91
C SER A 183 8.84 2.66 -16.09
N LYS A 184 9.77 2.62 -17.05
CA LYS A 184 9.68 3.44 -18.28
C LYS A 184 8.72 2.87 -19.32
N LYS A 185 8.36 1.59 -19.22
CA LYS A 185 7.62 0.85 -20.26
C LYS A 185 6.27 0.30 -19.80
N HIS A 186 6.10 0.06 -18.49
CA HIS A 186 4.92 -0.64 -17.98
C HIS A 186 4.13 0.24 -17.03
N SER A 187 2.81 0.07 -17.05
CA SER A 187 1.94 0.62 -16.02
C SER A 187 1.96 -0.25 -14.77
N LYS A 188 1.70 0.38 -13.62
CA LYS A 188 1.70 -0.28 -12.31
C LYS A 188 0.39 0.02 -11.60
N TYR A 189 -0.26 -1.04 -11.12
CA TYR A 189 -1.40 -0.98 -10.22
C TYR A 189 -0.96 -1.44 -8.84
N ILE A 190 -1.28 -0.66 -7.81
CA ILE A 190 -1.11 -1.06 -6.42
C ILE A 190 -2.38 -0.78 -5.63
N ILE A 191 -2.53 -1.46 -4.51
CA ILE A 191 -3.40 -1.03 -3.42
C ILE A 191 -2.52 -0.78 -2.20
N THR A 192 -2.71 0.36 -1.54
CA THR A 192 -1.90 0.81 -0.41
C THR A 192 -2.78 1.41 0.66
N GLY A 193 -2.41 1.23 1.92
CA GLY A 193 -3.15 1.80 3.04
C GLY A 193 -2.36 1.75 4.33
N TRP A 194 -3.00 2.22 5.39
CA TRP A 194 -2.37 2.40 6.69
C TRP A 194 -3.24 1.83 7.79
N PHE A 195 -2.61 1.07 8.69
CA PHE A 195 -3.17 0.74 9.98
C PHE A 195 -2.82 1.86 10.96
N GLU A 196 -3.82 2.41 11.63
CA GLU A 196 -3.68 3.52 12.55
C GLU A 196 -4.26 3.17 13.91
N TYR A 197 -3.64 3.69 14.98
CA TYR A 197 -4.18 3.56 16.33
C TYR A 197 -5.60 4.10 16.41
N THR A 198 -6.45 3.36 17.10
CA THR A 198 -7.81 3.76 17.45
C THR A 198 -7.80 4.35 18.84
N HIS A 199 -8.34 5.56 18.97
CA HIS A 199 -8.72 6.11 20.27
C HIS A 199 -9.97 5.41 20.80
#